data_AF-A0A3B9BHV0-F1
#
_entry.id   AF-A0A3B9BHV0-F1
#
_cell.length_a   1.000
_cell.length_b   1.000
_cell.length_c   1.000
_cell.angle_alpha   90.00
_cell.angle_beta   90.00
_cell.angle_gamma   90.00
#
_symmetry.space_group_name_H-M   'P 1'
#
loop_
_entity.id
_entity.type
_entity.pdbx_description
1 polymer ?
#
loop_
_entity_poly.entity_id
_entity_poly.type
_entity_poly.pdbx_seq_one_letter_code
_entity_poly.pdbx_strand_id
1 'polypeptide(L)'
;ARQGIGFYLALPNYRNNLLRLGFTVEEIDGQADRLVDGLVAWGDDAAIRARIDAHVAAGADHVCIQPLDPEGTPLPDEGLLAALAPNG
;
A
#
# COMPACT_ATOMS: atom_id res chain seq x y z
N ALA A 1 -7.68 -4.12 2.74
CA ALA A 1 -6.32 -4.33 2.16
C ALA A 1 -6.30 -5.42 1.09
N ARG A 2 -6.43 -6.71 1.44
CA ARG A 2 -6.37 -7.85 0.51
C ARG A 2 -7.25 -7.73 -0.74
N GLN A 3 -8.51 -7.34 -0.56
CA GLN A 3 -9.44 -7.10 -1.67
C GLN A 3 -8.94 -5.99 -2.61
N GLY A 4 -8.41 -4.88 -2.07
CA GLY A 4 -7.90 -3.75 -2.85
C GLY A 4 -6.66 -4.08 -3.69
N ILE A 5 -5.81 -5.01 -3.24
CA ILE A 5 -4.63 -5.45 -4.02
C ILE A 5 -4.95 -6.61 -4.97
N GLY A 6 -6.05 -7.33 -4.76
CA GLY A 6 -6.37 -8.57 -5.47
C GLY A 6 -6.42 -8.43 -6.99
N PHE A 7 -6.93 -7.31 -7.50
CA PHE A 7 -6.92 -7.01 -8.94
C PHE A 7 -5.49 -7.02 -9.51
N TYR A 8 -4.54 -6.37 -8.83
CA TYR A 8 -3.14 -6.31 -9.27
C TYR A 8 -2.44 -7.66 -9.17
N LEU A 9 -2.76 -8.46 -8.14
CA LEU A 9 -2.17 -9.79 -7.96
C LEU A 9 -2.60 -10.79 -9.05
N ALA A 10 -3.66 -10.50 -9.81
CA ALA A 10 -4.08 -11.28 -10.97
C ALA A 10 -3.36 -10.88 -12.27
N LEU A 11 -2.70 -9.73 -12.32
CA LEU A 11 -2.03 -9.23 -13.53
C LEU A 11 -0.60 -9.77 -13.64
N PRO A 12 -0.22 -10.44 -14.76
CA PRO A 12 1.10 -11.06 -14.89
C PRO A 12 2.28 -10.09 -14.71
N ASN A 13 2.15 -8.85 -15.17
CA ASN A 13 3.20 -7.84 -15.02
C ASN A 13 3.43 -7.42 -13.56
N TYR A 14 2.36 -7.31 -12.76
CA TYR A 14 2.46 -6.99 -11.34
C TYR A 14 3.05 -8.17 -10.56
N ARG A 15 2.58 -9.39 -10.82
CA ARG A 15 3.15 -10.60 -10.19
C ARG A 15 4.65 -10.73 -10.46
N ASN A 16 5.06 -10.57 -11.72
CA ASN A 16 6.47 -10.65 -12.09
C ASN A 16 7.31 -9.56 -11.41
N ASN A 17 6.75 -8.37 -11.18
CA ASN A 17 7.42 -7.33 -10.42
C ASN A 17 7.61 -7.71 -8.95
N LEU A 18 6.58 -8.28 -8.30
CA LEU A 18 6.66 -8.74 -6.91
C LEU A 18 7.70 -9.85 -6.71
N LEU A 19 7.79 -10.80 -7.65
CA LEU A 19 8.83 -11.83 -7.64
C LEU A 19 10.24 -11.21 -7.71
N ARG A 20 10.44 -10.20 -8.55
CA ARG A 20 11.72 -9.46 -8.63
C ARG A 20 12.06 -8.69 -7.36
N LEU A 21 11.05 -8.27 -6.60
CA LEU A 21 11.20 -7.62 -5.29
C LEU A 21 11.45 -8.63 -4.15
N GLY A 22 11.49 -9.94 -4.45
CA GLY A 22 11.85 -10.99 -3.50
C GLY A 22 10.67 -11.60 -2.73
N PHE A 23 9.44 -11.43 -3.22
CA PHE A 23 8.31 -12.22 -2.74
C PHE A 23 8.27 -13.59 -3.43
N THR A 24 7.78 -14.60 -2.72
CA THR A 24 7.59 -15.96 -3.23
C THR A 24 6.22 -16.11 -3.89
N VAL A 25 6.06 -17.16 -4.71
CA VAL A 25 4.77 -17.48 -5.34
C VAL A 25 3.71 -17.77 -4.27
N GLU A 26 4.12 -18.47 -3.21
CA GLU A 26 3.27 -18.85 -2.08
C GLU A 26 2.79 -17.61 -1.31
N GLU A 27 3.67 -16.63 -1.07
CA GLU A 27 3.28 -15.37 -0.44
C GLU A 27 2.30 -14.56 -1.31
N ILE A 28 2.48 -14.59 -2.63
CA ILE A 28 1.62 -13.87 -3.58
C ILE A 28 0.24 -14.54 -3.67
N ASP A 29 0.20 -15.85 -3.88
CA ASP A 29 -1.05 -16.60 -4.03
C ASP A 29 -1.84 -16.68 -2.72
N GLY A 30 -1.13 -16.83 -1.60
CA GLY A 30 -1.72 -16.83 -0.26
C GLY A 30 -2.04 -15.45 0.28
N GLN A 31 -1.62 -14.36 -0.39
CA GLN A 31 -1.73 -12.98 0.11
C GLN A 31 -1.20 -12.86 1.56
N ALA A 32 0.01 -13.38 1.77
CA ALA A 32 0.65 -13.46 3.07
C ALA A 32 0.78 -12.08 3.74
N ASP A 33 0.80 -12.04 5.07
CA ASP A 33 0.89 -10.78 5.81
C ASP A 33 2.10 -9.95 5.39
N ARG A 34 3.28 -10.58 5.22
CA ARG A 34 4.49 -9.91 4.73
C ARG A 34 4.29 -9.21 3.36
N LEU A 35 3.48 -9.79 2.47
CA LEU A 35 3.14 -9.14 1.20
C LEU A 35 2.23 -7.93 1.43
N VAL A 36 1.19 -8.11 2.24
CA VAL A 36 0.24 -7.04 2.56
C VAL A 36 0.94 -5.86 3.24
N ASP A 37 1.78 -6.12 4.24
CA ASP A 37 2.57 -5.13 4.98
C ASP A 37 3.61 -4.42 4.09
N GLY A 38 4.13 -5.13 3.08
CA GLY A 38 5.03 -4.57 2.08
C GLY A 38 4.33 -3.60 1.12
N LEU A 39 3.08 -3.89 0.75
CA LEU A 39 2.34 -3.16 -0.29
C LEU A 39 1.40 -2.07 0.24
N VAL A 40 0.88 -2.24 1.45
CA VAL A 40 -0.16 -1.37 2.01
C VAL A 40 0.36 -0.78 3.31
N ALA A 41 0.35 0.55 3.42
CA ALA A 41 0.49 1.22 4.71
C ALA A 41 -0.86 1.12 5.46
N TRP A 42 -0.89 0.47 6.62
CA TRP A 42 -2.10 0.31 7.43
C TRP A 42 -1.77 0.35 8.92
N GLY A 43 -2.76 0.70 9.74
CA GLY A 43 -2.60 0.95 11.17
C GLY A 43 -3.29 2.24 11.57
N ASP A 44 -2.85 2.82 12.68
CA ASP A 44 -3.26 4.18 13.07
C ASP A 44 -2.48 5.25 12.28
N ASP A 45 -2.86 6.52 12.48
CA ASP A 45 -2.25 7.66 11.80
C ASP A 45 -0.73 7.73 12.01
N ALA A 46 -0.25 7.32 13.20
CA ALA A 46 1.17 7.31 13.51
C ALA A 46 1.92 6.24 12.70
N ALA A 47 1.36 5.04 12.57
CA ALA A 47 1.92 3.97 11.75
C ALA A 47 1.96 4.36 10.26
N ILE A 48 0.90 4.99 9.75
CA ILE A 48 0.85 5.45 8.37
C ILE A 48 1.89 6.56 8.13
N ARG A 49 1.99 7.54 9.04
CA ARG A 49 2.99 8.61 8.96
C ARG A 49 4.42 8.07 8.97
N ALA A 50 4.72 7.11 9.85
CA ALA A 50 6.03 6.46 9.88
C ALA A 50 6.38 5.78 8.55
N ARG A 51 5.39 5.21 7.85
CA ARG A 51 5.60 4.60 6.53
C ARG A 51 5.88 5.64 5.45
N ILE A 52 5.20 6.79 5.49
CA ILE A 52 5.47 7.94 4.60
C ILE A 52 6.88 8.47 4.85
N ASP A 53 7.26 8.68 6.11
CA ASP A 53 8.60 9.16 6.50
C ASP A 53 9.69 8.19 6.06
N ALA A 54 9.44 6.88 6.10
CA ALA A 54 10.38 5.88 5.60
C ALA A 54 10.63 6.01 4.08
N HIS A 55 9.62 6.36 3.29
CA HIS A 55 9.81 6.64 1.86
C HIS A 55 10.65 7.89 1.63
N VAL A 56 10.40 8.96 2.40
CA VAL A 56 11.19 10.20 2.34
C VAL A 56 12.64 9.95 2.77
N ALA A 57 12.85 9.22 3.85
CA ALA A 57 14.19 8.85 4.34
C ALA A 57 14.95 7.97 3.33
N ALA A 58 14.24 7.18 2.52
CA ALA A 58 14.81 6.42 1.41
C ALA A 58 15.16 7.29 0.17
N GLY A 59 14.89 8.59 0.22
CA GLY A 59 15.26 9.57 -0.80
C GLY A 59 14.10 10.06 -1.67
N ALA A 60 12.85 9.74 -1.34
CA ALA A 60 11.70 10.29 -2.06
C ALA A 60 11.56 11.80 -1.79
N ASP A 61 11.41 12.59 -2.84
CA ASP A 61 11.05 14.01 -2.79
C ASP A 61 9.53 14.23 -2.84
N HIS A 62 8.78 13.20 -3.26
CA HIS A 62 7.33 13.17 -3.29
C HIS A 62 6.80 11.77 -2.94
N VAL A 63 5.73 11.71 -2.15
CA VAL A 63 5.03 10.47 -1.80
C VAL A 63 3.55 10.61 -2.18
N CYS A 64 3.11 9.89 -3.22
CA CYS A 64 1.70 9.86 -3.62
C CYS A 64 0.91 8.93 -2.69
N ILE A 65 -0.23 9.40 -2.20
CA ILE A 65 -1.15 8.61 -1.37
C ILE A 65 -2.32 8.14 -2.22
N GLN A 66 -2.53 6.82 -2.26
CA GLN A 66 -3.73 6.20 -2.84
C GLN A 66 -4.53 5.56 -1.70
N PRO A 67 -5.62 6.20 -1.24
CA PRO A 67 -6.51 5.59 -0.27
C PRO A 67 -7.10 4.28 -0.80
N LEU A 68 -7.18 3.27 0.06
CA LEU A 68 -7.88 2.03 -0.24
C LEU A 68 -9.21 2.02 0.49
N ASP A 69 -10.29 2.10 -0.26
CA ASP A 69 -11.62 1.93 0.30
C ASP A 69 -11.84 0.45 0.70
N PRO A 70 -12.17 0.14 1.96
CA PRO A 70 -12.49 -1.22 2.39
C PRO A 70 -13.68 -1.83 1.64
N GLU A 71 -14.60 -1.01 1.15
CA GLU A 71 -15.81 -1.37 0.40
C GLU A 71 -15.55 -1.44 -1.11
N GLY A 72 -14.34 -1.08 -1.56
CA GLY A 72 -13.90 -1.17 -2.96
C GLY A 72 -14.45 -0.05 -3.85
N THR A 73 -14.98 1.01 -3.26
CA THR A 73 -15.46 2.20 -3.97
C THR A 73 -14.29 2.95 -4.62
N PRO A 74 -14.46 3.51 -5.83
CA PRO A 74 -13.37 4.20 -6.54
C PRO A 74 -13.12 5.62 -6.03
N LEU A 75 -13.81 6.05 -4.98
CA LEU A 75 -13.66 7.38 -4.39
C LEU A 75 -12.63 7.30 -3.25
N PRO A 76 -11.72 8.28 -3.17
CA PRO A 76 -10.78 8.35 -2.06
C PRO A 76 -11.48 8.65 -0.75
N ASP A 77 -10.94 8.13 0.35
CA ASP A 77 -11.32 8.56 1.70
C ASP A 77 -10.76 9.97 1.96
N GLU A 78 -11.63 10.97 1.81
CA GLU A 78 -11.31 12.39 2.03
C GLU A 78 -10.87 12.68 3.48
N GLY A 79 -11.41 11.95 4.47
CA GLY A 79 -11.06 12.12 5.87
C GLY A 79 -9.62 11.67 6.16
N LEU A 80 -9.24 10.52 5.59
CA LEU A 80 -7.86 10.03 5.65
C LEU A 80 -6.89 10.99 4.94
N LEU A 81 -7.25 11.48 3.76
CA LEU A 81 -6.42 12.44 3.02
C LEU A 81 -6.20 13.73 3.80
N ALA A 82 -7.24 14.24 4.49
CA ALA A 82 -7.11 15.40 5.36
C ALA A 82 -6.17 15.13 6.55
N ALA A 83 -6.30 13.99 7.24
CA ALA A 83 -5.47 13.65 8.39
C ALA A 83 -3.97 13.50 8.04
N LEU A 84 -3.68 13.12 6.80
CA LEU A 84 -2.31 12.96 6.29
C LEU A 84 -1.78 14.20 5.58
N ALA A 85 -2.58 15.26 5.45
CA ALA A 85 -2.15 16.49 4.80
C ALA A 85 -0.93 17.10 5.52
N PRO A 86 0.02 17.72 4.80
CA PRO A 86 1.25 18.26 5.39
C PRO A 86 1.03 19.32 6.48
N ASN A 87 -0.15 19.96 6.51
CA ASN A 87 -0.44 21.11 7.37
C ASN A 87 -1.41 20.81 8.53
N GLY A 88 -1.91 19.57 8.63
CA GLY A 88 -2.96 19.19 9.59
C GLY A 88 -4.35 19.67 9.21
#